data_AF-Q6ZEF6-F1
#
_entry.id   AF-Q6ZEF6-F1
#
_cell.length_a   1.000
_cell.length_b   1.000
_cell.length_c   1.000
_cell.angle_alpha   90.00
_cell.angle_beta   90.00
_cell.angle_gamma   90.00
#
_symmetry.space_group_name_H-M   'P 1'
#
loop_
_entity.id
_entity.type
_entity.pdbx_description
1 polymer ?
#
loop_
_entity_poly.entity_id
_entity_poly.type
_entity_poly.pdbx_seq_one_letter_code
_entity_poly.pdbx_strand_id
1 'polypeptide(L)'
;MGTATRYTVSIARSGLRLRESRIIADLLLQKISDGDWQRKILEENVLQIGNVESIKRIAHLLRSRIEPLGESLWLLIRDGDASH
;
A
#
# COMPACT_ATOMS: atom_id res chain seq x y z
N MET A 1 -36.38 22.46 7.35
CA MET A 1 -35.49 22.93 6.26
C MET A 1 -34.12 22.29 6.51
N GLY A 2 -33.76 21.23 5.76
CA GLY A 2 -32.62 21.23 4.82
C GLY A 2 -31.28 21.52 5.52
N THR A 3 -30.38 20.57 5.77
CA THR A 3 -29.62 19.86 4.73
C THR A 3 -28.96 18.60 5.29
N ALA A 4 -28.98 17.55 4.47
CA ALA A 4 -28.14 16.38 4.64
C ALA A 4 -26.70 16.71 4.25
N THR A 5 -25.72 16.34 5.09
CA THR A 5 -24.37 15.98 4.64
C THR A 5 -23.87 14.86 5.55
N ARG A 6 -24.26 13.65 5.14
CA ARG A 6 -23.44 12.44 5.05
C ARG A 6 -22.13 12.53 5.85
N TYR A 7 -22.16 12.02 7.07
CA TYR A 7 -20.95 11.65 7.81
C TYR A 7 -20.33 10.44 7.12
N THR A 8 -19.57 10.65 6.05
CA THR A 8 -18.87 9.58 5.35
C THR A 8 -17.70 9.12 6.19
N VAL A 9 -17.93 8.01 6.89
CA VAL A 9 -16.96 6.95 7.21
C VAL A 9 -15.60 7.45 7.74
N SER A 10 -15.50 7.58 9.06
CA SER A 10 -14.21 7.55 9.78
C SER A 10 -13.68 6.11 10.00
N ILE A 11 -14.25 5.10 9.34
CA ILE A 11 -13.89 3.68 9.48
C ILE A 11 -12.83 3.24 8.45
N ALA A 12 -11.81 4.06 8.24
CA ALA A 12 -10.68 3.72 7.37
C ALA A 12 -9.32 3.97 8.03
N ARG A 13 -9.21 4.03 9.37
CA ARG A 13 -7.90 4.27 10.01
C ARG A 13 -7.21 3.01 10.54
N SER A 14 -7.94 1.91 10.74
CA SER A 14 -7.37 0.69 11.35
C SER A 14 -7.30 -0.55 10.44
N GLY A 15 -7.96 -0.56 9.27
CA GLY A 15 -7.75 -1.58 8.22
C GLY A 15 -6.70 -1.20 7.17
N LEU A 16 -6.12 -0.01 7.32
CA LEU A 16 -5.48 0.78 6.25
C LEU A 16 -4.00 0.48 6.05
N ARG A 17 -3.53 -0.77 6.24
CA ARG A 17 -2.12 -1.12 5.98
C ARG A 17 -1.93 -2.44 5.25
N LEU A 18 -2.98 -3.25 5.11
CA LEU A 18 -2.96 -4.47 4.30
C LEU A 18 -2.85 -4.11 2.82
N ARG A 19 -3.60 -3.10 2.36
CA ARG A 19 -3.55 -2.61 0.97
C ARG A 19 -2.14 -2.16 0.57
N GLU A 20 -1.51 -1.29 1.36
CA GLU A 20 -0.15 -0.84 1.06
C GLU A 20 0.87 -1.99 1.08
N SER A 21 0.74 -2.93 2.02
CA SER A 21 1.61 -4.11 2.05
C SER A 21 1.42 -4.98 0.81
N ARG A 22 0.18 -5.17 0.35
CA ARG A 22 -0.21 -5.89 -0.87
C ARG A 22 0.43 -5.27 -2.10
N ILE A 23 0.39 -3.94 -2.19
CA ILE A 23 0.97 -3.17 -3.29
C ILE A 23 2.50 -3.29 -3.29
N ILE A 24 3.14 -3.13 -2.13
CA ILE A 24 4.60 -3.27 -2.02
C ILE A 24 5.06 -4.68 -2.40
N ALA A 25 4.34 -5.71 -1.94
CA ALA A 25 4.61 -7.09 -2.31
C ALA A 25 4.43 -7.34 -3.81
N ASP A 26 3.38 -6.77 -4.42
CA ASP A 26 3.14 -6.87 -5.86
C ASP A 26 4.24 -6.17 -6.68
N LEU A 27 4.68 -4.97 -6.28
CA LEU A 27 5.79 -4.25 -6.92
C LEU A 27 7.12 -5.01 -6.79
N LEU A 28 7.36 -5.66 -5.64
CA LEU A 28 8.53 -6.53 -5.44
C LEU A 28 8.48 -7.78 -6.32
N LEU A 29 7.32 -8.41 -6.46
CA LEU A 29 7.10 -9.56 -7.35
C LEU A 29 7.30 -9.19 -8.83
N GLN A 30 6.90 -7.98 -9.22
CA GLN A 30 7.10 -7.46 -10.58
C GLN A 30 8.57 -7.10 -10.87
N LYS A 31 9.47 -7.10 -9.87
CA LYS A 31 10.90 -6.75 -9.99
C LYS A 31 11.11 -5.45 -10.79
N ILE A 32 10.27 -4.45 -10.53
CA ILE A 32 10.35 -3.16 -11.22
C ILE A 32 11.62 -2.41 -10.85
N SER A 33 12.12 -1.61 -11.80
CA SER A 33 13.29 -0.75 -11.57
C SER A 33 12.98 0.39 -10.59
N ASP A 34 14.00 0.98 -9.99
CA ASP A 34 13.88 2.07 -9.01
C ASP A 34 13.14 3.28 -9.58
N GLY A 35 13.29 3.54 -10.89
CA GLY A 35 12.58 4.59 -11.61
C GLY A 35 11.07 4.34 -11.67
N ASP A 36 10.66 3.15 -12.09
CA ASP A 36 9.25 2.73 -12.10
C ASP A 36 8.66 2.67 -10.70
N TRP A 37 9.45 2.26 -9.72
CA TRP A 37 9.05 2.27 -8.31
C TRP A 37 8.67 3.68 -7.87
N GLN A 38 9.54 4.67 -8.12
CA GLN A 38 9.26 6.06 -7.75
C GLN A 38 8.05 6.60 -8.50
N ARG A 39 7.90 6.31 -9.79
CA ARG A 39 6.71 6.66 -10.60
C ARG A 39 5.43 6.10 -9.99
N LYS A 40 5.37 4.80 -9.73
CA LYS A 40 4.20 4.12 -9.14
C LYS A 40 3.85 4.69 -7.76
N ILE A 41 4.85 4.86 -6.92
CA ILE A 41 4.68 5.27 -5.52
C ILE A 41 4.35 6.76 -5.39
N LEU A 42 4.97 7.63 -6.19
CA LEU A 42 4.83 9.10 -6.09
C LEU A 42 3.83 9.69 -7.10
N GLU A 43 3.87 9.28 -8.37
CA GLU A 43 3.00 9.82 -9.42
C GLU A 43 1.65 9.12 -9.43
N GLU A 44 1.62 7.79 -9.40
CA GLU A 44 0.35 7.05 -9.35
C GLU A 44 -0.26 7.02 -7.94
N ASN A 45 0.49 7.46 -6.92
CA ASN A 45 0.11 7.46 -5.51
C ASN A 45 -0.61 6.15 -5.13
N VAL A 46 -0.03 5.01 -5.50
CA VAL A 46 -0.65 3.69 -5.27
C VAL A 46 -0.93 3.44 -3.78
N LEU A 47 -0.15 4.05 -2.88
CA LEU A 47 -0.35 4.00 -1.43
C LEU A 47 -1.53 4.85 -0.93
N GLN A 48 -2.07 5.75 -1.78
CA GLN A 48 -3.18 6.65 -1.48
C GLN A 48 -2.93 7.52 -0.22
N ILE A 49 -1.68 7.95 -0.03
CA ILE A 49 -1.26 8.77 1.11
C ILE A 49 -1.21 10.22 0.66
N GLY A 50 -1.74 11.15 1.47
CA GLY A 50 -1.79 12.58 1.14
C GLY A 50 -0.46 13.33 1.24
N ASN A 51 0.62 12.69 1.71
CA ASN A 51 1.92 13.34 1.92
C ASN A 51 3.06 12.52 1.32
N VAL A 52 3.86 13.15 0.45
CA VAL A 52 4.97 12.52 -0.27
C VAL A 52 6.05 11.97 0.65
N GLU A 53 6.36 12.66 1.75
CA GLU A 53 7.37 12.17 2.70
C GLU A 53 6.87 10.92 3.44
N SER A 54 5.57 10.88 3.75
CA SER A 54 4.92 9.72 4.35
C SER A 54 4.88 8.55 3.37
N ILE A 55 4.62 8.81 2.08
CA ILE A 55 4.71 7.81 1.01
C ILE A 55 6.09 7.17 1.00
N LYS A 56 7.16 7.98 0.90
CA LYS A 56 8.55 7.49 0.87
C LYS A 56 8.88 6.67 2.12
N ARG A 57 8.53 7.17 3.30
CA ARG A 57 8.80 6.50 4.58
C ARG A 57 8.08 5.17 4.69
N ILE A 58 6.79 5.12 4.34
CA ILE A 58 5.99 3.89 4.41
C ILE A 58 6.46 2.89 3.35
N ALA A 59 6.71 3.32 2.12
CA ALA A 59 7.24 2.47 1.06
C ALA A 59 8.57 1.83 1.47
N HIS A 60 9.49 2.62 2.03
CA HIS A 60 10.78 2.13 2.50
C HIS A 60 10.66 1.16 3.68
N LEU A 61 9.78 1.47 4.64
CA LEU A 61 9.55 0.62 5.81
C LEU A 61 8.90 -0.72 5.45
N LEU A 62 7.91 -0.69 4.56
CA LEU A 62 7.26 -1.91 4.06
C LEU A 62 8.23 -2.73 3.21
N ARG A 63 8.96 -2.09 2.28
CA ARG A 63 9.98 -2.77 1.49
C ARG A 63 11.02 -3.43 2.39
N SER A 64 11.58 -2.74 3.37
CA SER A 64 12.59 -3.32 4.28
C SER A 64 12.06 -4.48 5.11
N ARG A 65 10.75 -4.52 5.40
CA ARG A 65 10.13 -5.65 6.10
C ARG A 65 9.80 -6.81 5.17
N ILE A 66 9.34 -6.52 3.95
CA ILE A 66 8.82 -7.52 3.01
C ILE A 66 9.96 -8.12 2.19
N GLU A 67 10.92 -7.33 1.73
CA GLU A 67 12.08 -7.76 0.94
C GLU A 67 12.82 -8.98 1.52
N PRO A 68 13.17 -9.05 2.84
CA PRO A 68 13.85 -10.23 3.39
C PRO A 68 12.96 -11.46 3.58
N LEU A 69 11.64 -11.34 3.45
CA LEU A 69 10.69 -12.45 3.64
C LEU A 69 10.68 -13.45 2.48
N GLY A 70 11.18 -13.04 1.32
CA GLY A 70 11.23 -13.86 0.11
C GLY A 70 9.91 -13.93 -0.68
N GLU A 71 10.03 -14.34 -1.95
CA GLU A 71 8.96 -14.35 -2.95
C GLU A 71 7.70 -15.11 -2.51
N SER A 72 7.85 -16.22 -1.77
CA SER A 72 6.72 -17.00 -1.25
C SER A 72 5.83 -16.21 -0.29
N LEU A 73 6.43 -15.39 0.57
CA LEU A 73 5.68 -14.57 1.52
C LEU A 73 5.14 -13.30 0.86
N TRP A 74 5.79 -12.79 -0.19
CA TRP A 74 5.23 -11.71 -1.01
C TRP A 74 3.94 -12.14 -1.69
N LEU A 75 3.91 -13.37 -2.23
CA LEU A 75 2.69 -13.94 -2.79
C LEU A 75 1.59 -14.06 -1.75
N LEU A 76 1.88 -14.52 -0.53
CA LEU A 76 0.90 -14.59 0.56
C LEU A 76 0.37 -13.21 0.98
N ILE A 77 1.23 -12.19 1.04
CA ILE A 77 0.83 -10.81 1.36
C ILE A 77 -0.01 -10.23 0.22
N ARG A 78 0.36 -10.49 -1.03
CA ARG A 78 -0.40 -10.13 -2.23
C ARG A 78 -1.71 -10.91 -2.35
N ASP A 79 -1.78 -12.13 -1.87
CA ASP A 79 -2.98 -12.96 -1.97
C ASP A 79 -3.87 -12.85 -0.73
N GLY A 80 -3.38 -12.20 0.33
CA GLY A 80 -3.88 -12.15 1.72
C GLY A 80 -5.27 -11.56 1.97
N ASP A 81 -6.25 -11.97 1.16
CA ASP A 81 -7.68 -11.81 1.34
C ASP A 81 -8.40 -13.02 0.70
N ALA A 82 -7.92 -14.24 0.97
CA ALA A 82 -8.54 -15.47 0.49
C ALA A 82 -8.52 -16.59 1.55
N SER A 83 -8.64 -16.24 2.82
CA SER A 83 -8.82 -17.24 3.87
C SER A 83 -9.76 -16.78 4.98
N HIS A 84 -10.97 -17.34 4.85
CA HIS A 84 -12.06 -17.57 5.81
C HIS A 84 -13.07 -16.45 6.05
#